data_AF-A0A6L6CC41-F1
#
_entry.id   AF-A0A6L6CC41-F1
#
_cell.length_a   1.000
_cell.length_b   1.000
_cell.length_c   1.000
_cell.angle_alpha   90.00
_cell.angle_beta   90.00
_cell.angle_gamma   90.00
#
_symmetry.space_group_name_H-M   'P 1'
#
loop_
_entity.id
_entity.type
_entity.pdbx_description
1 polymer ?
#
loop_
_entity_poly.entity_id
_entity_poly.type
_entity_poly.pdbx_seq_one_letter_code
_entity_poly.pdbx_strand_id
1 'polypeptide(L)' 'GRHISGTGTISIDGTVGPIGGINEKIHAAQKAGAKIFLAPLGNQRDITNPQQGITVIFVATLTDAINALLVGAKPAP' A
#
# COMPACT_ATOMS: atom_id res chain seq x y z
N GLY A 1 12.08 9.78 10.79
CA GLY A 1 11.39 9.81 9.48
C GLY A 1 10.10 9.01 9.56
N ARG A 2 9.18 9.14 8.58
CA ARG A 2 7.97 8.28 8.52
C ARG A 2 8.38 6.85 8.13
N HIS A 3 7.87 5.84 8.83
CA HIS A 3 8.16 4.44 8.54
C HIS A 3 7.03 3.87 7.67
N ILE A 4 7.37 3.54 6.42
CA ILE A 4 6.42 3.23 5.35
C ILE A 4 6.84 1.91 4.70
N SER A 5 5.87 1.04 4.44
CA SER A 5 6.07 -0.19 3.69
C SER A 5 5.15 -0.20 2.47
N GLY A 6 5.46 -1.00 1.46
CA GLY A 6 4.63 -1.11 0.27
C GLY A 6 4.91 -2.38 -0.53
N THR A 7 3.93 -2.80 -1.31
CA THR A 7 4.05 -3.97 -2.20
C THR A 7 3.22 -3.80 -3.46
N GLY A 8 3.61 -4.50 -4.52
CA GLY A 8 2.96 -4.48 -5.82
C GLY A 8 3.91 -5.00 -6.88
N THR A 9 3.38 -5.58 -7.95
CA THR A 9 4.15 -5.70 -9.19
C THR A 9 4.15 -4.35 -9.90
N ILE A 10 5.14 -4.10 -10.75
CA ILE A 10 5.23 -2.88 -11.54
C ILE A 10 5.45 -3.26 -13.00
N SER A 11 4.54 -2.82 -13.86
CA SER A 11 4.67 -2.91 -15.32
C SER A 11 5.53 -1.76 -15.85
N ILE A 12 6.01 -1.89 -17.10
CA ILE A 12 6.90 -0.88 -17.70
C ILE A 12 6.23 0.48 -17.92
N ASP A 13 4.91 0.49 -18.05
CA ASP A 13 4.08 1.69 -18.12
C ASP A 13 3.80 2.32 -16.74
N GLY A 14 4.32 1.72 -15.66
CA GLY A 14 4.13 2.17 -14.29
C GLY A 14 2.85 1.66 -13.63
N THR A 15 2.07 0.80 -14.27
CA THR A 15 0.88 0.17 -13.66
C THR A 15 1.30 -0.73 -12.50
N VAL A 16 0.62 -0.60 -11.35
CA VAL A 16 0.85 -1.42 -10.15
C VAL A 16 -0.17 -2.56 -10.11
N GLY A 17 0.33 -3.80 -10.16
CA GLY A 17 -0.51 -5.00 -10.17
C GLY A 17 -0.68 -5.66 -8.80
N PRO A 18 -1.71 -6.51 -8.66
CA PRO A 18 -2.01 -7.21 -7.41
C PRO A 18 -0.95 -8.26 -7.07
N ILE A 19 -0.93 -8.66 -5.81
CA ILE A 19 -0.01 -9.64 -5.24
C ILE A 19 -0.73 -10.64 -4.34
N GLY A 20 -0.11 -11.80 -4.12
CA GLY A 20 -0.59 -12.80 -3.17
C GLY A 20 -0.16 -12.50 -1.73
N GLY A 21 -0.99 -12.91 -0.76
CA GLY A 21 -0.67 -12.81 0.67
C GLY A 21 -0.64 -11.36 1.20
N ILE A 22 -1.59 -10.52 0.76
CA ILE A 22 -1.62 -9.10 1.12
C ILE A 22 -1.85 -8.89 2.62
N ASN A 23 -2.69 -9.70 3.26
CA ASN A 23 -2.99 -9.58 4.69
C ASN A 23 -1.76 -9.90 5.56
N GLU A 24 -1.00 -10.93 5.19
CA GLU A 24 0.24 -11.33 5.85
C GLU A 24 1.31 -10.25 5.74
N LYS A 25 1.40 -9.60 4.58
CA LYS A 25 2.35 -8.50 4.34
C LYS A 25 1.99 -7.24 5.12
N ILE A 26 0.70 -6.88 5.19
CA ILE A 26 0.24 -5.75 6.02
C ILE A 26 0.56 -6.03 7.49
N HIS A 27 0.29 -7.27 7.95
CA HIS A 27 0.58 -7.66 9.32
C HIS A 27 2.08 -7.61 9.66
N ALA A 28 2.93 -8.08 8.74
CA ALA A 28 4.39 -8.01 8.89
C ALA A 28 4.89 -6.56 8.92
N ALA A 29 4.34 -5.69 8.05
CA ALA A 29 4.68 -4.27 8.05
C ALA A 29 4.29 -3.58 9.36
N GLN A 30 3.10 -3.88 9.90
CA GLN A 30 2.69 -3.36 11.20
C GLN A 30 3.63 -3.82 12.32
N LYS A 31 3.98 -5.11 12.36
CA LYS A 31 4.94 -5.66 13.33
C LYS A 31 6.33 -5.01 13.22
N ALA A 32 6.75 -4.64 12.01
CA ALA A 32 7.98 -3.88 11.76
C ALA A 32 7.86 -2.39 12.11
N GLY A 33 6.71 -1.93 12.61
CA GLY A 33 6.47 -0.56 13.04
C GLY A 33 6.14 0.41 11.90
N ALA A 34 5.77 -0.08 10.72
CA ALA A 34 5.28 0.78 9.65
C ALA A 34 3.94 1.41 10.05
N LYS A 35 3.79 2.71 9.77
CA LYS A 35 2.55 3.47 10.02
C LYS A 35 1.69 3.58 8.77
N ILE A 36 2.31 3.43 7.59
CA ILE A 36 1.67 3.49 6.29
C ILE A 36 2.07 2.25 5.50
N PHE A 37 1.10 1.65 4.81
CA PHE A 37 1.29 0.54 3.89
C PHE A 37 0.70 0.89 2.51
N LEU A 38 1.53 0.91 1.46
CA LEU A 38 1.06 1.07 0.09
C LEU A 38 0.68 -0.29 -0.48
N ALA A 39 -0.59 -0.47 -0.84
CA ALA A 39 -1.13 -1.71 -1.41
C ALA A 39 -1.62 -1.50 -2.84
N PRO A 40 -1.56 -2.51 -3.73
CA PRO A 40 -2.15 -2.41 -5.05
C PRO A 40 -3.68 -2.24 -4.96
N LEU A 41 -4.25 -1.35 -5.77
CA LEU A 41 -5.70 -1.17 -5.85
C LEU A 41 -6.44 -2.49 -6.15
N GLY A 42 -5.83 -3.35 -6.97
CA GLY A 42 -6.36 -4.67 -7.32
C GLY A 42 -6.56 -5.61 -6.12
N ASN A 43 -5.89 -5.37 -4.98
CA ASN A 43 -6.04 -6.18 -3.76
C ASN A 43 -7.09 -5.64 -2.78
N GLN A 44 -7.81 -4.56 -3.09
CA GLN A 44 -8.76 -3.95 -2.15
C GLN A 44 -9.81 -4.93 -1.62
N ARG A 45 -10.26 -5.87 -2.46
CA ARG A 45 -11.25 -6.90 -2.08
C ARG A 45 -10.66 -8.06 -1.27
N ASP A 46 -9.35 -8.25 -1.32
CA ASP A 46 -8.66 -9.35 -0.63
C ASP A 46 -8.30 -8.98 0.82
N ILE A 47 -8.31 -7.69 1.14
CA ILE A 47 -8.05 -7.19 2.48
C ILE A 47 -9.34 -7.30 3.30
N THR A 48 -9.38 -8.33 4.14
CA THR A 48 -10.54 -8.64 4.98
C THR A 48 -10.42 -8.06 6.38
N ASN A 49 -9.20 -7.74 6.83
CA ASN A 49 -8.95 -7.34 8.20
C ASN A 49 -8.38 -5.92 8.29
N PRO A 50 -9.16 -4.93 8.75
CA PRO A 50 -8.62 -3.60 9.05
C PRO A 50 -7.66 -3.71 10.23
N GLN A 51 -6.35 -3.66 9.94
CA GLN A 51 -5.31 -3.77 10.97
C GLN A 51 -5.22 -2.43 11.71
N GLN A 52 -5.51 -2.45 13.02
CA GLN A 52 -5.44 -1.24 13.85
C GLN A 52 -3.99 -0.76 13.97
N GLY A 53 -3.75 0.53 13.71
CA GLY A 53 -2.43 1.16 13.89
C GLY A 53 -1.52 1.18 12.66
N ILE A 54 -1.99 0.69 11.51
CA ILE A 54 -1.36 0.88 10.20
C ILE A 54 -2.39 1.39 9.19
N THR A 55 -2.06 2.45 8.45
CA THR A 55 -2.92 3.01 7.40
C THR A 55 -2.57 2.36 6.06
N VAL A 56 -3.53 1.70 5.44
CA VAL A 56 -3.37 1.16 4.09
C VAL A 56 -3.81 2.21 3.07
N ILE A 57 -2.95 2.49 2.08
CA ILE A 57 -3.23 3.39 0.95
C ILE A 57 -3.19 2.55 -0.31
N PHE A 58 -4.27 2.58 -1.09
CA PHE A 58 -4.35 1.88 -2.36
C PHE A 58 -3.77 2.73 -3.49
N VAL A 59 -2.97 2.10 -4.35
CA VAL A 59 -2.32 2.74 -5.50
C VAL A 59 -2.54 1.93 -6.76
N ALA A 60 -2.80 2.60 -7.89
CA ALA A 60 -2.94 1.96 -9.19
C ALA A 60 -1.68 2.11 -10.05
N THR A 61 -0.86 3.12 -9.78
CA THR A 61 0.37 3.41 -10.53
C THR A 61 1.55 3.75 -9.61
N LEU A 62 2.77 3.66 -10.14
CA LEU A 62 3.98 4.13 -9.46
C LEU A 62 3.89 5.63 -9.13
N THR A 63 3.28 6.42 -10.01
CA THR A 63 3.04 7.85 -9.80
C THR A 63 2.13 8.08 -8.60
N ASP A 64 1.06 7.29 -8.44
CA ASP A 64 0.20 7.37 -7.25
C ASP A 64 0.96 7.08 -5.97
N ALA A 65 1.83 6.06 -5.99
CA ALA A 65 2.67 5.72 -4.85
C ALA A 65 3.61 6.87 -4.47
N ILE A 66 4.26 7.51 -5.45
CA ILE A 66 5.12 8.67 -5.22
C ILE A 66 4.32 9.85 -4.68
N ASN A 67 3.15 10.15 -5.27
CA ASN A 67 2.29 11.23 -4.82
C ASN A 67 1.78 11.02 -3.39
N ALA A 68 1.42 9.79 -3.02
CA ALA A 68 1.01 9.44 -1.66
C ALA A 68 2.10 9.76 -0.62
N LEU A 69 3.37 9.58 -0.99
CA LEU A 69 4.52 9.91 -0.15
C LEU A 69 4.75 11.42 -0.08
N LEU A 70 4.69 12.13 -1.20
CA LEU A 70 5.01 13.56 -1.29
C LEU A 70 3.93 14.45 -0.66
N VAL A 71 2.65 14.16 -0.90
CA VAL A 71 1.52 15.03 -0.53
C VAL A 71 1.04 14.78 0.91
N GLY A 72 1.53 13.72 1.56
CA GLY A 72 1.06 13.33 2.87
C GLY A 72 -0.35 12.74 2.77
N ALA A 73 -0.43 11.53 2.22
CA ALA A 73 -1.56 10.60 2.34
C ALA A 73 -2.97 11.26 2.34
N LYS A 74 -3.36 11.83 1.20
CA LYS A 74 -4.79 11.97 0.87
C LYS A 74 -5.05 11.11 -0.39
N PRO A 75 -5.85 10.03 -0.29
CA PRO A 75 -6.11 9.17 -1.43
C PRO A 75 -6.93 9.92 -2.48
N ALA A 76 -6.73 9.54 -3.75
CA ALA A 76 -7.54 9.98 -4.88
C ALA A 76 -9.03 9.59 -4.66
N PRO A 77 -9.98 10.39 -5.16
CA PRO A 77 -11.42 10.09 -5.05
C PRO A 77 -11.82 8.82 -5.79
#